data_AF-A0AAT9HMK5-F1
#
_entry.id   AF-A0AAT9HMK5-F1
#
_cell.length_a   1.000
_cell.length_b   1.000
_cell.length_c   1.000
_cell.angle_alpha   90.00
_cell.angle_beta   90.00
_cell.angle_gamma   90.00
#
_symmetry.space_group_name_H-M   'P 1'
#
loop_
_entity.id
_entity.type
_entity.pdbx_description
1 polymer ?
#
loop_
_entity_poly.entity_id
_entity_poly.type
_entity_poly.pdbx_seq_one_letter_code
_entity_poly.pdbx_strand_id
1 'polypeptide(L)'
;MRRGWYVPAARPSVRTVRVEAAGAGGVEADVPVAVDGLDRTALRQLICTIAYSHDAGGRAAVRLTGVDGASASGICGLDPAVRR
;
A
#
# COMPACT_ATOMS: atom_id res chain seq x y z
N MET A 1 12.40 49.08 2.45
CA MET A 1 12.75 47.92 1.59
C MET A 1 12.71 46.65 2.44
N ARG A 2 11.67 45.81 2.34
CA ARG A 2 11.61 44.52 3.05
C ARG A 2 11.80 43.41 2.00
N ARG A 3 12.95 42.74 2.02
CA ARG A 3 13.19 41.55 1.19
C ARG A 3 12.37 40.40 1.77
N GLY A 4 11.25 40.08 1.14
CA GLY A 4 10.49 38.87 1.42
C GLY A 4 11.31 37.67 0.97
N TRP A 5 11.68 36.82 1.91
CA TRP A 5 12.34 35.56 1.62
C TRP A 5 11.27 34.56 1.16
N TYR A 6 11.35 34.13 -0.10
CA TYR A 6 10.58 32.98 -0.57
C TYR A 6 11.19 31.72 0.06
N VAL A 7 10.47 31.11 1.00
CA VAL A 7 10.79 29.78 1.49
C VAL A 7 10.06 28.79 0.58
N PRO A 8 10.77 28.02 -0.27
CA PRO A 8 10.11 26.99 -1.06
C PRO A 8 9.41 26.02 -0.09
N ALA A 9 8.13 25.75 -0.33
CA ALA A 9 7.41 24.73 0.41
C ALA A 9 8.19 23.41 0.33
N ALA A 10 8.41 22.76 1.46
CA ALA A 10 9.02 21.44 1.48
C ALA A 10 8.22 20.55 0.52
N ARG A 11 8.90 19.94 -0.47
CA ARG A 11 8.27 18.98 -1.37
C ARG A 11 7.68 17.88 -0.48
N PRO A 12 6.43 17.45 -0.65
CA PRO A 12 5.93 16.29 0.07
C PRO A 12 6.91 15.14 -0.19
N SER A 13 7.45 14.57 0.89
CA SER A 13 8.29 13.38 0.79
C SER A 13 7.40 12.28 0.24
N VAL A 14 7.48 12.03 -1.06
CA VAL A 14 6.72 10.96 -1.72
C VAL A 14 7.28 9.66 -1.19
N ARG A 15 6.63 9.11 -0.17
CA ARG A 15 6.93 7.78 0.34
C ARG A 15 6.34 6.80 -0.68
N THR A 16 7.20 6.05 -1.35
CA THR A 16 6.82 5.18 -2.47
C THR A 16 6.20 3.88 -1.96
N VAL A 17 5.33 3.28 -2.77
CA VAL A 17 4.89 1.90 -2.57
C VAL A 17 6.04 0.98 -2.98
N ARG A 18 6.45 0.09 -2.09
CA ARG A 18 7.40 -0.99 -2.41
C ARG A 18 6.60 -2.27 -2.61
N VAL A 19 6.87 -2.99 -3.68
CA VAL A 19 6.20 -4.26 -3.99
C VAL A 19 7.25 -5.30 -4.36
N GLU A 20 7.23 -6.44 -3.68
CA GLU A 20 8.22 -7.51 -3.83
C GLU A 20 7.51 -8.87 -4.00
N ALA A 21 8.05 -9.72 -4.86
CA ALA A 21 7.55 -11.07 -5.03
C ALA A 21 8.07 -11.97 -3.90
N ALA A 22 7.16 -12.71 -3.24
CA ALA A 22 7.51 -13.72 -2.25
C ALA A 22 7.67 -15.11 -2.91
N GLY A 23 8.58 -15.93 -2.39
CA GLY A 23 8.98 -17.23 -2.96
C GLY A 23 7.90 -18.32 -3.06
N ALA A 24 6.65 -18.02 -2.72
CA ALA A 24 5.50 -18.94 -2.80
C ALA A 24 4.34 -18.42 -3.69
N GLY A 25 4.61 -17.46 -4.59
CA GLY A 25 3.57 -16.86 -5.45
C GLY A 25 2.71 -15.80 -4.73
N GLY A 26 3.16 -15.37 -3.55
CA GLY A 26 2.62 -14.21 -2.84
C GLY A 26 3.33 -12.92 -3.24
N VAL A 27 2.73 -11.79 -2.89
CA VAL A 27 3.28 -10.44 -3.10
C VAL A 27 3.27 -9.73 -1.76
N GLU A 28 4.40 -9.15 -1.38
CA GLU A 28 4.51 -8.31 -0.21
C GLU A 28 4.60 -6.85 -0.66
N ALA A 29 3.85 -5.96 0.00
CA ALA A 29 3.86 -4.55 -0.31
C ALA A 29 3.89 -3.67 0.93
N ASP A 30 4.85 -2.76 0.97
CA ASP A 30 4.89 -1.69 1.96
C ASP A 30 4.21 -0.45 1.37
N VAL A 31 3.17 0.03 2.06
CA VAL A 31 2.35 1.16 1.60
C VAL A 31 2.57 2.39 2.49
N PRO A 32 2.60 3.61 1.90
CA PRO A 32 2.83 4.85 2.63
C PRO A 32 1.59 5.37 3.37
N VAL A 33 0.69 4.48 3.77
CA VAL A 33 -0.58 4.80 4.44
C VAL A 33 -0.74 3.93 5.68
N ALA A 34 -1.51 4.41 6.65
CA ALA A 34 -1.85 3.63 7.84
C ALA A 34 -2.88 2.57 7.46
N VAL A 35 -2.51 1.29 7.50
CA VAL A 35 -3.38 0.19 7.07
C VAL A 35 -4.57 0.02 8.03
N ASP A 36 -4.41 0.30 9.32
CA ASP A 36 -5.49 0.15 10.30
C ASP A 36 -6.62 1.18 10.11
N GLY A 37 -6.31 2.32 9.50
CA GLY A 37 -7.28 3.37 9.19
C GLY A 37 -8.09 3.13 7.91
N LEU A 38 -7.78 2.07 7.15
CA LEU A 38 -8.45 1.77 5.89
C LEU A 38 -9.68 0.90 6.11
N ASP A 39 -10.78 1.29 5.48
CA ASP A 39 -11.95 0.44 5.42
C ASP A 39 -11.75 -0.76 4.49
N ARG A 40 -12.71 -1.68 4.53
CA ARG A 40 -12.68 -2.92 3.74
C ARG A 40 -12.61 -2.68 2.23
N THR A 41 -13.23 -1.62 1.74
CA THR A 41 -13.26 -1.28 0.32
C THR A 41 -11.89 -0.77 -0.11
N ALA A 42 -11.30 0.13 0.65
CA ALA A 42 -9.95 0.66 0.41
C ALA A 42 -8.90 -0.46 0.43
N LEU A 43 -8.97 -1.36 1.42
CA LEU A 43 -8.09 -2.53 1.50
C LEU A 43 -8.23 -3.43 0.27
N ARG A 44 -9.47 -3.71 -0.16
CA ARG A 44 -9.72 -4.53 -1.35
C ARG A 44 -9.14 -3.91 -2.61
N GLN A 45 -9.28 -2.60 -2.79
CA GLN A 45 -8.74 -1.90 -3.96
C GLN A 45 -7.22 -1.99 -4.00
N LEU A 46 -6.53 -1.71 -2.88
CA LEU A 46 -5.07 -1.83 -2.81
C LEU A 46 -4.59 -3.25 -3.12
N ILE A 47 -5.21 -4.25 -2.49
CA ILE A 47 -4.90 -5.67 -2.73
C ILE A 47 -5.09 -6.01 -4.22
N CYS A 48 -6.20 -5.62 -4.83
CA CYS A 48 -6.46 -5.91 -6.24
C CYS A 48 -5.48 -5.21 -7.17
N THR A 49 -5.17 -3.93 -6.96
CA THR A 49 -4.18 -3.20 -7.77
C THR A 49 -2.81 -3.86 -7.74
N ILE A 50 -2.36 -4.27 -6.55
CA ILE A 50 -1.06 -4.95 -6.40
C ILE A 50 -1.10 -6.34 -7.02
N ALA A 51 -2.18 -7.11 -6.80
CA ALA A 51 -2.33 -8.45 -7.38
C ALA A 51 -2.28 -8.41 -8.91
N TYR A 52 -2.99 -7.48 -9.56
CA TYR A 52 -2.98 -7.33 -11.02
C TYR A 52 -1.63 -6.86 -11.59
N SER A 53 -0.80 -6.22 -10.78
CA SER A 53 0.56 -5.84 -11.17
C SER A 53 1.51 -7.05 -11.27
N HIS A 54 1.14 -8.20 -10.68
CA HIS A 54 1.95 -9.42 -10.64
C HIS A 54 1.32 -10.62 -11.38
N ASP A 55 0.00 -10.76 -11.31
CA ASP A 55 -0.77 -11.79 -12.01
C ASP A 55 -1.94 -11.13 -12.73
N ALA A 56 -2.01 -11.28 -14.06
CA ALA A 56 -3.12 -10.77 -14.85
C ALA A 56 -4.49 -11.35 -14.43
N GLY A 57 -4.50 -12.51 -13.77
CA GLY A 57 -5.70 -13.09 -13.17
C GLY A 57 -6.09 -12.50 -11.80
N GLY A 58 -5.24 -11.66 -11.19
CA GLY A 58 -5.45 -11.10 -9.86
C GLY A 58 -5.43 -12.14 -8.72
N ARG A 59 -4.87 -13.34 -8.94
CA ARG A 59 -4.93 -14.46 -7.98
C ARG A 59 -3.74 -14.49 -7.01
N ALA A 60 -2.74 -13.64 -7.21
CA ALA A 60 -1.62 -13.53 -6.28
C ALA A 60 -2.10 -13.13 -4.88
N ALA A 61 -1.66 -13.85 -3.85
CA ALA A 61 -1.96 -13.50 -2.47
C ALA A 61 -1.11 -12.29 -2.06
N VAL A 62 -1.74 -11.20 -1.65
CA VAL A 62 -1.07 -9.95 -1.27
C VAL A 62 -1.00 -9.85 0.25
N ARG A 63 0.15 -9.42 0.76
CA ARG A 63 0.35 -8.96 2.15
C ARG A 63 0.78 -7.49 2.13
N LEU A 64 -0.03 -6.64 2.73
CA LEU A 64 0.22 -5.22 2.92
C LEU A 64 0.82 -4.98 4.30
N THR A 65 1.79 -4.08 4.37
CA THR A 65 2.31 -3.50 5.62
C THR A 65 2.21 -1.98 5.54
N GLY A 66 1.52 -1.37 6.50
CA GLY A 66 1.37 0.08 6.58
C GLY A 66 2.51 0.76 7.32
N VAL A 67 2.57 2.10 7.22
CA VAL A 67 3.53 2.91 8.00
C VAL A 67 3.24 2.90 9.51
N ASP A 68 2.04 2.48 9.90
CA ASP A 68 1.58 2.23 11.26
C ASP A 68 1.99 0.85 11.79
N GLY A 69 2.66 0.03 10.97
CA GLY A 69 3.05 -1.34 11.31
C GLY A 69 1.92 -2.36 11.25
N ALA A 70 0.68 -1.92 10.97
CA ALA A 70 -0.44 -2.81 10.78
C ALA A 70 -0.31 -3.58 9.47
N SER A 71 -0.88 -4.79 9.43
CA SER A 71 -0.83 -5.63 8.24
C SER A 71 -2.21 -6.16 7.83
N ALA A 72 -2.41 -6.26 6.52
CA ALA A 72 -3.60 -6.86 5.95
C ALA A 72 -3.19 -7.79 4.82
N SER A 73 -3.93 -8.88 4.63
CA SER A 73 -3.70 -9.80 3.52
C SER A 73 -4.98 -10.18 2.80
N GLY A 74 -4.86 -10.59 1.55
CA GLY A 74 -5.99 -11.08 0.79
C GLY A 74 -5.63 -11.45 -0.63
N ILE A 75 -6.61 -12.06 -1.30
CA ILE A 75 -6.59 -12.32 -2.73
C ILE A 75 -7.62 -11.38 -3.35
N CYS A 76 -7.36 -10.85 -4.55
CA CYS A 76 -8.32 -9.96 -5.20
C CYS A 76 -9.69 -10.63 -5.36
N GLY A 77 -10.76 -9.87 -5.17
CA GLY A 77 -12.13 -10.36 -5.19
C GLY A 77 -12.58 -11.06 -3.90
N LEU A 78 -11.65 -11.47 -3.03
CA LEU A 78 -11.97 -11.97 -1.69
C LEU A 78 -11.94 -10.86 -0.65
N ASP A 79 -12.56 -11.15 0.48
CA ASP A 79 -12.53 -10.27 1.63
C ASP A 79 -11.14 -10.21 2.27
N PRO A 80 -10.59 -9.01 2.53
CA PRO A 80 -9.30 -8.86 3.21
C PRO A 80 -9.34 -9.38 4.66
N ALA A 81 -8.27 -10.03 5.08
CA ALA A 81 -7.97 -10.37 6.46
C ALA A 81 -7.04 -9.32 7.08
N VAL A 82 -7.36 -8.84 8.28
CA VAL A 82 -6.57 -7.81 8.97
C VAL A 82 -5.90 -8.42 10.20
N ARG A 83 -4.62 -8.12 10.40
CA ARG A 83 -3.87 -8.45 11.63
C ARG A 83 -3.37 -7.16 12.26
N ARG A 84 -3.86 -6.92 13.48
CA ARG A 84 -3.50 -5.78 14.34
C ARG A 84 -2.51 -6.24 15.39
#